data_AF-A0A7K4HSJ5-F1
#
_entry.id   AF-A0A7K4HSJ5-F1
#
_cell.length_a   1.000
_cell.length_b   1.000
_cell.length_c   1.000
_cell.angle_alpha   90.00
_cell.angle_beta   90.00
_cell.angle_gamma   90.00
#
_symmetry.space_group_name_H-M   'P 1'
#
loop_
_entity.id
_entity.type
_entity.pdbx_description
1 polymer ?
#
loop_
_entity_poly.entity_id
_entity_poly.type
_entity_poly.pdbx_seq_one_letter_code
_entity_poly.pdbx_strand_id
1 'polypeptide(L)'
;MQKARRYICKYCGYIYSPLRGEPHRGIPAGTEFEDLPDDYICPVCGATGKGPIGTWGFELWEPTRFVCKICGYVYDEKRGEPHRGIPPGTKFDDLAEDYTCPVCGLDPTITEHYGKVGKSQFEPLEY
;
A
#
# COMPACT_ATOMS: atom_id res chain seq x y z
N MET A 1 -5.86 8.07 9.94
CA MET A 1 -4.76 8.34 9.00
C MET A 1 -5.39 8.44 7.62
N GLN A 2 -5.17 9.52 6.86
CA GLN A 2 -5.79 9.67 5.53
C GLN A 2 -5.31 8.56 4.60
N LYS A 3 -6.26 7.78 4.05
CA LYS A 3 -6.01 6.78 3.00
C LYS A 3 -5.83 7.55 1.68
N ALA A 4 -4.63 8.10 1.45
CA ALA A 4 -4.33 8.77 0.19
C ALA A 4 -4.23 7.72 -0.93
N ARG A 5 -4.91 7.96 -2.05
CA ARG A 5 -4.84 7.10 -3.23
C ARG A 5 -3.45 7.24 -3.86
N ARG A 6 -2.78 6.12 -4.07
CA ARG A 6 -1.46 6.06 -4.70
C ARG A 6 -1.61 5.49 -6.10
N TYR A 7 -0.68 5.79 -6.98
CA TYR A 7 -0.78 5.42 -8.39
C TYR A 7 0.53 4.81 -8.86
N ILE A 8 0.47 3.67 -9.54
CA ILE A 8 1.64 2.94 -10.03
C ILE A 8 1.79 3.13 -11.53
N CYS A 9 3.01 3.44 -11.99
CA CYS A 9 3.32 3.45 -13.41
C CYS A 9 3.40 2.02 -13.93
N LYS A 10 2.50 1.63 -14.83
CA LYS A 10 2.43 0.25 -15.38
C LYS A 10 3.67 -0.18 -16.20
N TYR A 11 4.58 0.75 -16.51
CA TYR A 11 5.78 0.51 -17.31
C TYR A 11 7.06 0.32 -16.50
N CYS A 12 7.11 0.84 -15.27
CA CYS A 12 8.32 0.78 -14.44
C CYS A 12 8.07 0.51 -12.95
N GLY A 13 6.81 0.47 -12.52
CA GLY A 13 6.46 0.21 -11.13
C GLY A 13 6.61 1.41 -10.18
N TYR A 14 7.00 2.58 -10.67
CA TYR A 14 7.07 3.78 -9.82
C TYR A 14 5.71 4.11 -9.20
N ILE A 15 5.66 4.25 -7.87
CA ILE A 15 4.45 4.59 -7.12
C ILE A 15 4.47 6.08 -6.76
N TYR A 16 3.57 6.84 -7.36
CA TYR A 16 3.23 8.19 -6.93
C TYR A 16 2.37 8.13 -5.66
N SER A 17 2.74 8.91 -4.65
CA SER A 17 1.94 9.07 -3.42
C SER A 17 1.71 10.55 -3.15
N PRO A 18 0.45 11.02 -3.06
CA PRO A 18 0.14 12.40 -2.69
C PRO A 18 0.81 12.82 -1.38
N LEU A 19 0.83 11.93 -0.38
CA LEU A 19 1.47 12.20 0.91
C LEU A 19 2.97 12.52 0.80
N ARG A 20 3.65 12.02 -0.24
CA ARG A 20 5.07 12.26 -0.50
C ARG A 20 5.28 13.41 -1.49
N GLY A 21 4.44 13.51 -2.52
CA GLY A 21 4.67 14.37 -3.68
C GLY A 21 5.99 14.04 -4.40
N GLU A 22 6.47 14.99 -5.21
CA GLU A 22 7.81 14.99 -5.79
C GLU A 22 8.47 16.39 -5.63
N PRO A 23 8.88 16.79 -4.41
CA PRO A 23 9.30 18.16 -4.15
C PRO A 23 10.50 18.61 -4.99
N HIS A 24 11.42 17.70 -5.29
CA HIS A 24 12.58 17.92 -6.17
C HIS A 24 12.21 18.27 -7.62
N ARG A 25 10.95 18.07 -8.02
CA ARG A 25 10.38 18.37 -9.34
C ARG A 25 9.25 19.41 -9.26
N GLY A 26 9.13 20.10 -8.14
CA GLY A 26 8.12 21.15 -7.95
C GLY A 26 6.70 20.64 -7.61
N ILE A 27 6.55 19.35 -7.31
CA ILE A 27 5.26 18.78 -6.88
C ILE A 27 5.30 18.60 -5.34
N PRO A 28 4.67 19.47 -4.55
CA PRO A 28 4.74 19.38 -3.10
C PRO A 28 4.03 18.13 -2.55
N ALA A 29 4.36 17.76 -1.31
CA ALA A 29 3.56 16.79 -0.56
C ALA A 29 2.14 17.34 -0.36
N GLY A 30 1.14 16.47 -0.52
CA GLY A 30 -0.28 16.79 -0.52
C GLY A 30 -0.87 17.03 -1.91
N THR A 31 -0.07 17.07 -2.99
CA THR A 31 -0.62 17.17 -4.35
C THR A 31 -1.32 15.86 -4.73
N GLU A 32 -2.63 15.91 -4.95
CA GLU A 32 -3.39 14.75 -5.43
C GLU A 32 -2.99 14.39 -6.87
N PHE A 33 -3.24 13.15 -7.28
CA PHE A 33 -2.82 12.68 -8.61
C PHE A 33 -3.56 13.43 -9.73
N GLU A 34 -4.81 13.80 -9.48
CA GLU A 34 -5.64 14.59 -10.39
C GLU A 34 -5.17 16.06 -10.52
N ASP A 35 -4.39 16.55 -9.57
CA ASP A 35 -3.84 17.92 -9.55
C ASP A 35 -2.41 17.98 -10.13
N LEU A 36 -1.90 16.86 -10.66
CA LEU A 36 -0.60 16.85 -11.32
C LEU A 36 -0.62 17.72 -12.59
N PRO A 37 0.48 18.44 -12.90
CA PRO A 37 0.59 19.21 -14.12
C PRO A 37 0.34 18.38 -15.39
N ASP A 38 -0.22 18.99 -16.44
CA ASP A 38 -0.48 18.32 -17.72
C ASP A 38 0.80 17.80 -18.40
N ASP A 39 1.94 18.42 -18.12
CA ASP A 39 3.27 18.04 -18.60
C ASP A 39 3.99 17.06 -17.66
N TYR A 40 3.31 16.56 -16.63
CA TYR A 40 3.88 15.56 -15.73
C TYR A 40 4.33 14.33 -16.52
N ILE A 41 5.58 13.92 -16.29
CA ILE A 41 6.15 12.67 -16.80
C ILE A 41 6.61 11.81 -15.64
N CYS A 42 6.45 10.49 -15.79
CA CYS A 42 6.95 9.49 -14.86
C CYS A 42 8.45 9.75 -14.57
N PRO A 43 8.84 9.94 -13.29
CA PRO A 43 10.22 10.29 -12.93
C PRO A 43 11.23 9.19 -13.25
N VAL A 44 10.77 7.95 -13.35
CA VAL A 44 11.63 6.81 -13.64
C VAL A 44 11.69 6.61 -15.14
N CYS A 45 10.70 5.97 -15.76
CA CYS A 45 10.84 5.61 -17.18
C CYS A 45 10.49 6.72 -18.17
N GLY A 46 9.65 7.67 -17.78
CA GLY A 46 9.25 8.79 -18.64
C GLY A 46 10.41 9.76 -18.89
N ALA A 47 11.19 10.03 -17.85
CA ALA A 47 12.38 10.86 -17.91
C ALA A 47 13.61 10.13 -18.51
N THR A 48 13.68 8.79 -18.46
CA THR A 48 14.87 8.03 -18.89
C THR A 48 14.77 7.43 -20.29
N GLY A 49 13.85 7.90 -21.15
CA GLY A 49 13.85 7.55 -22.58
C GLY A 49 12.89 6.47 -23.05
N LYS A 50 11.89 6.04 -22.25
CA LYS A 50 10.77 5.22 -22.76
C LYS A 50 9.64 6.06 -23.41
N GLY A 51 9.89 7.35 -23.65
CA GLY A 51 8.89 8.33 -24.14
C GLY A 51 8.22 9.12 -23.01
N PRO A 52 7.44 10.18 -23.31
CA PRO A 52 6.79 11.02 -22.30
C PRO A 52 5.60 10.28 -21.66
N ILE A 53 5.90 9.31 -20.80
CA ILE A 53 4.91 8.57 -20.02
C ILE A 53 4.29 9.51 -19.00
N GLY A 54 3.17 10.15 -19.36
CA GLY A 54 2.44 11.06 -18.48
C GLY A 54 1.48 10.33 -17.55
N THR A 55 0.49 11.06 -17.01
CA THR A 55 -0.52 10.50 -16.10
C THR A 55 -1.28 9.31 -16.69
N TRP A 56 -1.45 9.27 -18.02
CA TRP A 56 -2.03 8.15 -18.77
C TRP A 56 -1.30 6.80 -18.59
N GLY A 57 -0.03 6.83 -18.18
CA GLY A 57 0.79 5.65 -17.93
C GLY A 57 0.65 5.08 -16.51
N PHE A 58 -0.16 5.70 -15.67
CA PHE A 58 -0.37 5.30 -14.28
C PHE A 58 -1.77 4.71 -14.08
N GLU A 59 -1.86 3.80 -13.12
CA GLU A 59 -3.11 3.19 -12.66
C GLU A 59 -3.19 3.26 -11.13
N LEU A 60 -4.38 3.08 -10.56
CA LEU A 60 -4.56 3.07 -9.11
C LEU A 60 -3.75 1.92 -8.51
N TRP A 61 -2.91 2.23 -7.53
CA TRP A 61 -2.14 1.22 -6.80
C TRP A 61 -3.01 0.62 -5.70
N GLU A 62 -3.41 -0.64 -5.88
CA GLU A 62 -4.08 -1.45 -4.86
C GLU A 62 -3.10 -2.46 -4.25
N PRO A 63 -2.73 -2.33 -2.96
CA PRO A 63 -1.85 -3.29 -2.31
C PRO A 63 -2.57 -4.62 -2.07
N THR A 64 -1.93 -5.73 -2.42
CA THR A 64 -2.45 -7.09 -2.22
C THR A 64 -1.75 -7.82 -1.07
N ARG A 65 -0.81 -7.17 -0.41
CA ARG A 65 -0.03 -7.71 0.70
C ARG A 65 0.06 -6.67 1.81
N PHE A 66 -0.07 -7.11 3.04
CA PHE A 66 -0.11 -6.25 4.22
C PHE A 66 0.78 -6.83 5.30
N VAL A 67 1.65 -6.00 5.87
CA VAL A 67 2.61 -6.41 6.91
C VAL A 67 2.16 -5.91 8.27
N CYS A 68 2.16 -6.78 9.27
CA CYS A 68 1.96 -6.42 10.65
C CYS A 68 3.19 -5.64 11.15
N LYS A 69 3.00 -4.39 11.55
CA LYS A 69 4.07 -3.51 12.07
C LYS A 69 4.69 -3.99 13.38
N ILE A 70 4.02 -4.90 14.10
CA ILE A 70 4.50 -5.43 15.40
C ILE A 70 5.49 -6.59 15.19
N CYS A 71 5.12 -7.58 14.37
CA CYS A 71 5.90 -8.81 14.24
C CYS A 71 6.36 -9.15 12.81
N GLY A 72 6.04 -8.31 11.82
CA GLY A 72 6.41 -8.53 10.42
C GLY A 72 5.61 -9.61 9.69
N TYR A 73 4.56 -10.18 10.29
CA TYR A 73 3.70 -11.15 9.59
C TYR A 73 3.08 -10.51 8.34
N VAL A 74 3.18 -11.19 7.20
CA VAL A 74 2.62 -10.70 5.93
C VAL A 74 1.34 -11.47 5.60
N TYR A 75 0.21 -10.77 5.68
CA TYR A 75 -1.02 -11.21 5.03
C TYR A 75 -0.87 -11.01 3.52
N ASP A 76 -1.09 -12.06 2.75
CA ASP A 76 -1.06 -12.03 1.29
C ASP A 76 -2.44 -12.44 0.79
N GLU A 77 -3.14 -11.54 0.10
CA GLU A 77 -4.49 -11.78 -0.40
C GLU A 77 -4.53 -13.00 -1.31
N LYS A 78 -3.51 -13.24 -2.14
CA LYS A 78 -3.46 -14.40 -3.03
C LYS A 78 -3.39 -15.71 -2.25
N ARG A 79 -2.80 -15.68 -1.05
CA ARG A 79 -2.65 -16.84 -0.17
C ARG A 79 -3.84 -17.02 0.76
N GLY A 80 -4.39 -15.93 1.31
CA GLY A 80 -5.37 -15.96 2.40
C GLY A 80 -4.81 -16.63 3.68
N GLU A 81 -5.71 -17.08 4.55
CA GLU A 81 -5.41 -17.91 5.73
C GLU A 81 -6.40 -19.08 5.84
N PRO A 82 -6.31 -20.11 4.96
CA PRO A 82 -7.35 -21.13 4.86
C PRO A 82 -7.57 -21.92 6.16
N HIS A 83 -6.50 -22.15 6.94
CA HIS A 83 -6.56 -22.80 8.25
C HIS A 83 -7.36 -22.01 9.30
N ARG A 84 -7.63 -20.73 9.07
CA ARG A 84 -8.45 -19.85 9.91
C ARG A 84 -9.77 -19.47 9.24
N GLY A 85 -10.14 -20.16 8.15
CA GLY A 85 -11.38 -19.90 7.42
C GLY A 85 -11.34 -18.66 6.53
N ILE A 86 -10.15 -18.14 6.18
CA ILE A 86 -9.98 -17.02 5.26
C ILE A 86 -9.47 -17.57 3.92
N PRO A 87 -10.31 -17.70 2.89
CA PRO A 87 -9.92 -18.30 1.62
C PRO A 87 -8.81 -17.52 0.88
N PRO A 88 -8.08 -18.17 -0.04
CA PRO A 88 -7.25 -17.47 -1.01
C PRO A 88 -8.09 -16.49 -1.83
N GLY A 89 -7.55 -15.29 -2.07
CA GLY A 89 -8.22 -14.20 -2.78
C GLY A 89 -9.04 -13.25 -1.90
N THR A 90 -9.16 -13.50 -0.58
CA THR A 90 -9.86 -12.57 0.33
C THR A 90 -9.07 -11.27 0.45
N LYS A 91 -9.70 -10.13 0.13
CA LYS A 91 -9.05 -8.81 0.28
C LYS A 91 -8.82 -8.49 1.74
N PHE A 92 -7.76 -7.73 2.04
CA PHE A 92 -7.49 -7.29 3.42
C PHE A 92 -8.63 -6.41 3.96
N ASP A 93 -9.22 -5.58 3.10
CA ASP A 93 -10.38 -4.76 3.44
C ASP A 93 -11.61 -5.63 3.81
N ASP A 94 -11.74 -6.82 3.22
CA ASP A 94 -12.83 -7.78 3.47
C ASP A 94 -12.64 -8.65 4.73
N LEU A 95 -11.47 -8.57 5.39
CA LEU A 95 -11.25 -9.27 6.66
C LEU A 95 -12.20 -8.75 7.75
N ALA A 96 -12.68 -9.66 8.60
CA ALA A 96 -13.54 -9.32 9.73
C ALA A 96 -12.93 -8.23 10.62
N GLU A 97 -13.77 -7.37 11.22
CA GLU A 97 -13.31 -6.24 12.04
C GLU A 97 -12.51 -6.69 13.28
N ASP A 98 -12.77 -7.90 13.77
CA ASP A 98 -12.06 -8.53 14.88
C ASP A 98 -10.82 -9.31 14.45
N TYR A 99 -10.46 -9.31 13.16
CA TYR A 99 -9.26 -9.95 12.65
C TYR A 99 -8.04 -9.56 13.49
N THR A 100 -7.32 -10.59 13.92
CA THR A 100 -6.18 -10.51 14.82
C THR A 100 -4.99 -11.18 14.15
N CYS A 101 -3.81 -10.53 14.25
CA CYS A 101 -2.57 -11.03 13.69
C CYS A 101 -2.32 -12.48 14.17
N PRO A 102 -2.17 -13.46 13.26
CA PRO A 102 -2.05 -14.87 13.63
C PRO A 102 -0.76 -15.20 14.38
N VAL A 103 0.23 -14.32 14.33
CA VAL A 103 1.54 -14.57 14.95
C VAL A 103 1.60 -13.94 16.33
N CYS A 104 1.36 -12.63 16.45
CA CYS A 104 1.60 -11.90 17.69
C CYS A 104 0.34 -11.39 18.37
N GLY A 105 -0.80 -11.33 17.66
CA GLY A 105 -2.06 -10.85 18.24
C GLY A 105 -2.77 -11.88 19.13
N LEU A 106 -2.28 -13.12 19.12
CA LEU A 106 -2.75 -14.21 19.98
C LEU A 106 -1.88 -14.42 21.23
N ASP A 107 -0.79 -13.68 21.36
CA ASP A 107 0.14 -13.78 22.48
C ASP A 107 -0.23 -12.77 23.57
N PRO A 108 -0.60 -13.22 24.80
CA PRO A 108 -0.99 -12.32 25.88
C PRO A 108 0.11 -11.33 26.26
N THR A 109 1.38 -11.76 26.28
CA THR A 109 2.52 -10.93 26.66
C THR A 109 2.75 -9.82 25.64
N ILE A 110 2.59 -10.11 24.35
CA ILE A 110 2.66 -9.08 23.31
C ILE A 110 1.47 -8.13 23.41
N THR A 111 0.26 -8.65 23.59
CA THR A 111 -0.95 -7.81 23.64
C THR A 111 -1.06 -6.95 24.90
N GLU A 112 -0.41 -7.34 26.00
CA GLU A 112 -0.27 -6.49 27.20
C GLU A 112 0.59 -5.26 26.91
N HIS A 113 1.66 -5.41 26.10
CA HIS A 113 2.58 -4.33 25.79
C HIS A 113 2.10 -3.43 24.64
N TYR A 114 1.58 -4.02 23.56
CA TYR A 114 1.23 -3.32 22.32
C TYR A 114 -0.29 -3.11 22.15
N GLY A 115 -1.11 -3.63 23.06
CA GLY A 115 -2.57 -3.68 22.91
C GLY A 115 -3.04 -4.71 21.88
N LYS A 116 -4.31 -4.63 21.49
CA LYS A 116 -4.89 -5.53 20.48
C LYS A 116 -4.19 -5.36 19.13
N VAL A 117 -3.53 -6.40 18.65
CA VAL A 117 -2.88 -6.41 17.33
C VAL A 117 -3.86 -6.88 16.25
N GLY A 118 -4.78 -5.99 15.87
CA GLY A 118 -5.77 -6.20 14.81
C GLY A 118 -5.43 -5.51 13.48
N LYS A 119 -6.41 -5.37 12.59
CA LYS A 119 -6.25 -4.75 11.25
C LYS A 119 -5.52 -3.40 11.26
N SER A 120 -5.69 -2.58 12.30
CA SER A 120 -5.04 -1.27 12.44
C SER A 120 -3.50 -1.31 12.56
N GLN A 121 -2.94 -2.47 12.95
CA GLN A 121 -1.50 -2.67 13.06
C GLN A 121 -0.86 -3.17 11.76
N PHE A 122 -1.66 -3.42 10.73
CA PHE A 122 -1.16 -3.78 9.41
C PHE A 122 -0.98 -2.54 8.53
N GLU A 123 0.01 -2.59 7.66
CA GLU A 123 0.23 -1.58 6.63
C GLU A 123 0.42 -2.23 5.25
N PRO A 124 0.01 -1.55 4.16
CA PRO A 124 0.30 -1.99 2.81
C PRO A 124 1.79 -2.26 2.59
N LEU A 125 2.12 -3.42 2.04
CA LEU A 125 3.48 -3.76 1.65
C LEU A 125 3.72 -3.26 0.22
N GLU A 126 4.59 -2.26 0.10
CA GLU A 126 5.14 -1.78 -1.17
C GLU A 126 6.24 -2.78 -1.61
N TYR A 127 6.04 -3.49 -2.73
CA TYR A 127 6.98 -4.48 -3.27
C TYR A 127 7.48 -4.09 -4.66
#